data_AF-A0A8J8ECX7-F1
#
_entry.id   AF-A0A8J8ECX7-F1
#
_cell.length_a   1.000
_cell.length_b   1.000
_cell.length_c   1.000
_cell.angle_alpha   90.00
_cell.angle_beta   90.00
_cell.angle_gamma   90.00
#
_symmetry.space_group_name_H-M   'P 1'
#
loop_
_entity.id
_entity.type
_entity.pdbx_description
1 polymer ?
#
loop_
_entity_poly.entity_id
_entity_poly.type
_entity_poly.pdbx_seq_one_letter_code
_entity_poly.pdbx_strand_id
1 'polypeptide(L)'
;MKRLRVASSLLFLSGFLLLYYAYYLASPVYLTFAIFNMGLGYGVGIENKTAIKVALIYAGVTFFFSLLFLIAGNPLALVEVAMSFFIIHDILSYIKVVVQEEEAEEELETGTEN
;
A
#
# COMPACT_ATOMS: atom_id res chain seq x y z
N MET A 1 12.76 9.01 -9.62
CA MET A 1 12.71 7.76 -8.83
C MET A 1 11.35 7.14 -9.10
N LYS A 2 11.22 5.81 -9.31
CA LYS A 2 9.87 5.22 -9.50
C LYS A 2 9.03 5.58 -8.27
N ARG A 3 7.89 6.23 -8.50
CA ARG A 3 6.95 6.59 -7.44
C ARG A 3 6.34 5.27 -6.91
N LEU A 4 6.00 5.21 -5.63
CA LEU A 4 5.36 4.03 -5.00
C LEU A 4 6.18 2.73 -4.89
N ARG A 5 7.53 2.79 -4.98
CA ARG A 5 8.39 1.59 -4.89
C ARG A 5 8.27 0.89 -3.54
N VAL A 6 8.18 1.65 -2.45
CA VAL A 6 8.18 1.08 -1.10
C VAL A 6 6.85 0.38 -0.87
N ALA A 7 5.73 1.04 -1.21
CA ALA A 7 4.41 0.46 -1.12
C ALA A 7 4.29 -0.82 -1.96
N SER A 8 4.68 -0.78 -3.24
CA SER A 8 4.64 -1.94 -4.13
C SER A 8 5.49 -3.10 -3.58
N SER A 9 6.72 -2.82 -3.14
CA SER A 9 7.65 -3.85 -2.66
C SER A 9 7.17 -4.48 -1.35
N LEU A 10 6.63 -3.68 -0.43
CA LEU A 10 6.08 -4.16 0.84
C LEU A 10 4.79 -4.95 0.65
N LEU A 11 3.92 -4.57 -0.29
CA LEU A 11 2.74 -5.36 -0.66
C LEU A 11 3.14 -6.72 -1.24
N PHE A 12 4.17 -6.76 -2.11
CA PHE A 12 4.71 -8.04 -2.58
C PHE A 12 5.29 -8.87 -1.43
N LEU A 13 6.07 -8.26 -0.53
CA LEU A 13 6.63 -8.94 0.63
C LEU A 13 5.54 -9.54 1.52
N SER A 14 4.50 -8.76 1.83
CA SER A 14 3.33 -9.24 2.58
C SER A 14 2.64 -10.40 1.86
N GLY A 15 2.44 -10.29 0.54
CA GLY A 15 1.92 -11.38 -0.29
C GLY A 15 2.76 -12.65 -0.21
N PHE A 16 4.10 -12.54 -0.25
CA PHE A 16 4.99 -13.69 -0.11
C PHE A 16 4.92 -14.32 1.29
N LEU A 17 4.84 -13.52 2.35
CA LEU A 17 4.68 -14.03 3.72
C LEU A 17 3.35 -14.76 3.88
N LEU A 18 2.26 -14.20 3.35
CA LEU A 18 0.96 -14.84 3.35
C LEU A 18 0.96 -16.14 2.53
N LEU A 19 1.70 -16.18 1.42
CA LEU A 19 1.85 -17.40 0.61
C LEU A 19 2.57 -18.51 1.38
N TYR A 20 3.59 -18.16 2.16
CA TYR A 20 4.26 -19.10 3.06
C TYR A 20 3.28 -19.68 4.09
N TYR A 21 2.48 -18.83 4.73
CA TYR A 21 1.45 -19.29 5.68
C TYR A 21 0.35 -20.12 5.00
N ALA A 22 -0.03 -19.77 3.77
CA ALA A 22 -1.00 -20.55 3.00
C ALA A 22 -0.52 -21.98 2.76
N TYR A 23 0.76 -22.15 2.41
CA TYR A 23 1.37 -23.46 2.24
C TYR A 23 1.50 -24.21 3.58
N TYR A 24 2.03 -23.56 4.61
CA TYR A 24 2.30 -24.18 5.91
C TYR A 24 1.00 -24.62 6.63
N LEU A 25 -0.05 -23.80 6.57
CA LEU A 25 -1.33 -24.05 7.24
C LEU A 25 -2.38 -24.68 6.31
N ALA A 26 -2.03 -24.95 5.05
CA ALA A 26 -2.94 -25.46 4.00
C ALA A 26 -4.27 -24.67 3.92
N SER A 27 -4.21 -23.36 4.12
CA SER A 27 -5.41 -22.53 4.31
C SER A 27 -5.70 -21.68 3.07
N PRO A 28 -6.90 -21.83 2.48
CA PRO A 28 -7.29 -21.07 1.29
C PRO A 28 -7.44 -19.57 1.59
N VAL A 29 -7.72 -19.20 2.85
CA VAL A 29 -7.85 -17.79 3.25
C VAL A 29 -6.52 -17.05 3.07
N TYR A 30 -5.42 -17.62 3.58
CA TYR A 30 -4.10 -17.02 3.41
C TYR A 30 -3.69 -16.97 1.94
N LEU A 31 -4.07 -17.96 1.13
CA LEU A 31 -3.81 -17.95 -0.31
C LEU A 31 -4.54 -16.79 -1.01
N THR A 32 -5.82 -16.57 -0.70
CA THR A 32 -6.59 -15.44 -1.25
C THR A 32 -5.92 -14.11 -0.91
N PHE A 33 -5.55 -13.91 0.35
CA PHE A 33 -4.88 -12.68 0.78
C PHE A 33 -3.47 -12.53 0.20
N ALA A 34 -2.75 -13.62 -0.04
CA ALA A 34 -1.45 -13.60 -0.72
C ALA A 34 -1.58 -13.08 -2.15
N ILE A 35 -2.50 -13.66 -2.93
CA ILE A 35 -2.77 -13.24 -4.31
C ILE A 35 -3.27 -11.80 -4.35
N PHE A 36 -4.16 -11.44 -3.44
CA PHE A 36 -4.66 -10.07 -3.32
C PHE A 36 -3.54 -9.05 -3.07
N ASN A 37 -2.64 -9.34 -2.12
CA ASN A 37 -1.50 -8.47 -1.82
C ASN A 37 -0.53 -8.34 -3.00
N MET A 38 -0.21 -9.45 -3.67
CA MET A 38 0.61 -9.41 -4.89
C MET A 38 -0.06 -8.62 -6.02
N GLY A 39 -1.37 -8.77 -6.19
CA GLY A 39 -2.17 -8.02 -7.17
C GLY A 39 -2.18 -6.53 -6.89
N LEU A 40 -2.34 -6.13 -5.62
CA LEU A 40 -2.21 -4.73 -5.21
C LEU A 40 -0.79 -4.21 -5.42
N GLY A 41 0.23 -4.99 -5.05
CA GLY A 41 1.63 -4.63 -5.26
C GLY A 41 1.95 -4.36 -6.73
N TYR A 42 1.43 -5.19 -7.64
CA TYR A 42 1.52 -4.97 -9.08
C TYR A 42 0.77 -3.70 -9.51
N GLY A 43 -0.50 -3.56 -9.13
CA GLY A 43 -1.33 -2.43 -9.51
C GLY A 43 -0.79 -1.08 -9.02
N VAL A 44 -0.26 -1.04 -7.80
CA VAL A 44 0.43 0.12 -7.22
C VAL A 44 1.73 0.40 -7.98
N GLY A 45 2.48 -0.64 -8.34
CA GLY A 45 3.75 -0.52 -9.05
C GLY A 45 3.63 0.02 -10.49
N ILE A 46 2.45 -0.10 -11.11
CA ILE A 46 2.12 0.51 -12.42
C ILE A 46 1.27 1.77 -12.28
N GLU A 47 1.19 2.35 -11.07
CA GLU A 47 0.48 3.60 -10.78
C GLU A 47 -1.03 3.59 -11.11
N ASN A 48 -1.69 2.43 -11.00
CA ASN A 48 -3.13 2.34 -11.22
C ASN A 48 -3.90 3.07 -10.10
N LYS A 49 -4.64 4.14 -10.43
CA LYS A 49 -5.39 4.98 -9.47
C LYS A 49 -6.34 4.16 -8.57
N THR A 50 -6.99 3.12 -9.10
CA THR A 50 -7.88 2.24 -8.32
C THR A 50 -7.09 1.37 -7.35
N ALA A 51 -6.01 0.74 -7.82
CA ALA A 51 -5.15 -0.09 -6.97
C ALA A 51 -4.53 0.72 -5.82
N ILE A 52 -4.11 1.97 -6.08
CA ILE A 52 -3.58 2.88 -5.08
C ILE A 52 -4.62 3.18 -3.99
N LYS A 53 -5.86 3.51 -4.38
CA LYS A 53 -6.96 3.76 -3.43
C LYS A 53 -7.26 2.53 -2.59
N VAL A 54 -7.39 1.36 -3.22
CA VAL A 54 -7.66 0.11 -2.51
C VAL A 54 -6.51 -0.25 -1.57
N ALA A 55 -5.26 -0.10 -2.01
CA ALA A 55 -4.08 -0.35 -1.19
C ALA A 55 -4.00 0.59 0.02
N LEU A 56 -4.37 1.87 -0.15
CA LEU A 56 -4.41 2.83 0.96
C LEU A 56 -5.45 2.44 2.02
N ILE A 57 -6.67 2.09 1.58
CA ILE A 57 -7.74 1.65 2.49
C ILE A 57 -7.33 0.36 3.21
N TYR A 58 -6.85 -0.61 2.43
CA TYR A 58 -6.40 -1.89 2.96
C TYR A 58 -5.27 -1.73 3.99
N ALA A 59 -4.22 -0.97 3.64
CA ALA A 59 -3.12 -0.70 4.55
C ALA A 59 -3.58 0.07 5.79
N GLY A 60 -4.51 1.02 5.66
CA GLY A 60 -5.10 1.74 6.79
C GLY A 60 -5.83 0.83 7.77
N VAL A 61 -6.67 -0.09 7.27
CA VAL A 61 -7.38 -1.07 8.09
C VAL A 61 -6.39 -2.03 8.75
N THR A 62 -5.43 -2.55 8.00
CA THR A 62 -4.39 -3.46 8.50
C THR A 62 -3.53 -2.79 9.59
N PHE A 63 -3.14 -1.53 9.39
CA PHE A 63 -2.39 -0.74 10.37
C PHE A 63 -3.18 -0.60 11.67
N PHE A 64 -4.46 -0.22 11.58
CA PHE A 64 -5.32 -0.05 12.74
C PHE A 64 -5.45 -1.35 13.56
N PHE A 65 -5.77 -2.48 12.92
CA PHE A 65 -5.89 -3.75 13.64
C PHE A 65 -4.55 -4.24 14.19
N SER A 66 -3.46 -4.06 13.45
CA SER A 66 -2.13 -4.45 13.90
C SER A 66 -1.68 -3.64 15.11
N LEU A 67 -2.03 -2.35 15.16
CA LEU A 67 -1.81 -1.52 16.35
C LEU A 67 -2.60 -2.03 17.56
N LEU A 68 -3.88 -2.41 17.37
CA LEU A 68 -4.68 -3.00 18.46
C LEU A 68 -4.04 -4.29 18.98
N PHE A 69 -3.55 -5.16 18.10
CA PHE A 69 -2.84 -6.38 18.52
C PHE A 69 -1.51 -6.08 19.23
N LEU A 70 -0.77 -5.07 18.76
CA LEU A 70 0.46 -4.64 19.41
C LEU A 70 0.18 -4.13 20.83
N ILE A 71 -0.84 -3.29 21.00
CA ILE A 71 -1.29 -2.77 22.30
C ILE A 71 -1.81 -3.91 23.20
N ALA A 72 -2.45 -4.92 22.62
CA ALA A 72 -2.87 -6.13 23.33
C ALA A 72 -1.72 -7.05 23.75
N GLY A 73 -0.46 -6.68 23.48
CA GLY A 73 0.73 -7.39 23.93
C GLY A 73 1.28 -8.41 22.91
N ASN A 74 0.89 -8.32 21.63
CA ASN A 74 1.50 -9.14 20.58
C ASN A 74 2.68 -8.39 19.92
N PRO A 75 3.95 -8.66 20.32
CA PRO A 75 5.09 -7.97 19.75
C PRO A 75 5.32 -8.28 18.27
N LEU A 76 4.85 -9.44 17.76
CA LEU A 76 4.98 -9.78 16.34
C LEU A 76 4.15 -8.86 15.46
N ALA A 77 3.09 -8.24 16.01
CA ALA A 77 2.28 -7.26 15.30
C ALA A 77 3.07 -5.98 14.93
N LEU A 78 4.21 -5.71 15.58
CA LEU A 78 5.07 -4.57 15.26
C LEU A 78 5.54 -4.60 13.79
N VAL A 79 5.80 -5.79 13.25
CA VAL A 79 6.23 -5.95 11.85
C VAL A 79 5.13 -5.46 10.92
N GLU A 80 3.89 -5.89 11.17
CA GLU A 80 2.74 -5.50 10.35
C GLU A 80 2.42 -4.00 10.49
N VAL A 81 2.53 -3.44 11.70
CA VAL A 81 2.40 -2.00 11.95
C VAL A 81 3.43 -1.22 11.14
N ALA A 82 4.70 -1.63 11.16
CA ALA A 82 5.75 -0.96 10.42
C ALA A 82 5.54 -1.04 8.90
N MET A 83 5.22 -2.22 8.38
CA MET A 83 4.97 -2.40 6.93
C MET A 83 3.79 -1.54 6.47
N SER A 84 2.66 -1.63 7.14
CA SER A 84 1.46 -0.88 6.77
C SER A 84 1.65 0.63 6.91
N PHE A 85 2.39 1.10 7.93
CA PHE A 85 2.79 2.50 8.06
C PHE A 85 3.59 3.00 6.85
N PHE A 86 4.63 2.26 6.43
CA PHE A 86 5.46 2.65 5.29
C PHE A 86 4.69 2.61 3.97
N ILE A 87 3.77 1.66 3.78
CA ILE A 87 2.88 1.62 2.62
C ILE A 87 2.02 2.88 2.57
N ILE A 88 1.36 3.24 3.67
CA ILE A 88 0.53 4.44 3.77
C ILE A 88 1.36 5.69 3.49
N HIS A 89 2.53 5.81 4.13
CA HIS A 89 3.41 6.96 3.99
C HIS A 89 3.85 7.18 2.53
N ASP A 90 4.25 6.10 1.84
CA ASP A 90 4.68 6.15 0.44
C ASP A 90 3.51 6.52 -0.50
N ILE A 91 2.32 5.96 -0.26
CA ILE A 91 1.12 6.28 -1.04
C ILE A 91 0.67 7.74 -0.85
N LEU A 92 0.62 8.23 0.39
CA LEU A 92 0.23 9.62 0.66
C LEU A 92 1.23 10.62 0.08
N SER A 93 2.52 10.29 0.16
CA SER A 93 3.58 11.10 -0.45
C SER A 93 3.41 11.19 -1.97
N TYR A 94 3.07 10.07 -2.62
CA TYR A 94 2.77 10.05 -4.05
C TYR A 94 1.55 10.91 -4.40
N ILE A 95 0.44 10.74 -3.69
CA ILE A 95 -0.81 11.49 -3.97
C ILE A 95 -0.54 12.99 -3.86
N LYS A 96 0.19 13.44 -2.83
CA LYS A 96 0.53 14.85 -2.67
C LYS A 96 1.31 15.40 -3.88
N VAL A 97 2.29 14.65 -4.38
CA VAL A 97 3.09 15.07 -5.55
C VAL A 97 2.24 15.13 -6.81
N VAL A 98 1.37 14.14 -7.04
CA VAL A 98 0.49 14.12 -8.22
C VAL A 98 -0.48 15.29 -8.22
N VAL A 99 -1.08 15.62 -7.06
CA VAL A 99 -1.99 16.77 -6.95
C VAL A 99 -1.25 18.09 -7.24
N GLN A 100 -0.03 18.25 -6.74
CA GLN A 100 0.78 19.45 -7.01
C GLN A 100 1.16 19.58 -8.50
N GLU A 101 1.36 18.46 -9.19
CA GLU A 101 1.64 18.45 -10.63
C GLU A 101 0.39 18.81 -11.44
N GLU A 102 -0.79 18.26 -11.07
CA GLU A 102 -2.07 18.60 -11.70
C GLU A 102 -2.39 20.11 -11.51
N GLU A 103 -2.18 20.68 -10.31
CA GLU A 103 -2.38 22.12 -10.04
C GLU A 103 -1.44 23.03 -10.85
N ALA A 104 -0.16 22.63 -11.00
CA ALA A 104 0.82 23.42 -11.74
C ALA A 104 0.58 23.41 -13.26
N GLU A 105 0.06 22.31 -13.81
CA GLU A 105 -0.34 22.23 -15.22
C GLU A 105 -1.56 23.13 -15.50
N GLU A 106 -2.56 23.16 -14.61
CA GLU A 106 -3.72 24.04 -14.74
C GLU A 106 -3.35 25.54 -14.69
N GLU A 107 -2.40 25.95 -13.84
CA GLU A 107 -1.90 27.34 -13.79
C GLU A 107 -1.13 27.75 -15.06
N LEU A 108 -0.40 26.81 -15.69
CA LEU A 108 0.34 27.07 -16.92
C LEU A 108 -0.60 27.21 -18.12
N GLU A 109 -1.63 26.38 -18.23
CA GLU A 109 -2.63 26.47 -19.32
C GLU A 109 -3.46 27.77 -19.22
N THR A 110 -3.88 28.15 -18.00
CA THR A 110 -4.69 29.37 -17.78
C THR A 110 -3.89 30.67 -17.84
N GLY A 111 -2.57 30.63 -17.57
CA GLY A 111 -1.66 31.77 -17.69
C GLY A 111 -1.26 32.14 -19.12
N THR A 112 -1.41 31.23 -20.09
CA THR A 112 -1.11 31.48 -21.51
C THR A 112 -2.25 32.10 -22.32
N GLU A 113 -3.45 32.24 -21.74
CA GLU A 113 -4.63 32.82 -22.42
C GLU A 113 -4.83 34.34 -22.19
N ASN A 114 -3.92 35.05 -21.51
CA ASN A 114 -4.00 36.50 -21.28
C ASN A 114 -2.89 37.32 -21.97
#